data_AF-A0A660QZE8-F1
#
_entry.id   AF-A0A660QZE8-F1
#
_cell.length_a   1.000
_cell.length_b   1.000
_cell.length_c   1.000
_cell.angle_alpha   90.00
_cell.angle_beta   90.00
_cell.angle_gamma   90.00
#
_symmetry.space_group_name_H-M   'P 1'
#
loop_
_entity.id
_entity.type
_entity.pdbx_description
1 polymer ?
#
loop_
_entity_poly.entity_id
_entity_poly.type
_entity_poly.pdbx_seq_one_letter_code
_entity_poly.pdbx_strand_id
1 'polypeptide(L)'
;MNYVDLVFMVQNFTRLTWNDVWFFMLLAPQGDSAFRDEQMLRTYMQVDGKPMLLSNTDRETDRRPEIMFYLHESIPENHPPHFVERFQQTSTTRPDGNWMISVSKRDNAWIGTASANPVFLFNNSGLSSLHVAPGFGNIDPDEKSEVVSRVYFARGNLKQAIKRIEAELPDLESRAKYARNKR
;
A
#
# COMPACT_ATOMS: atom_id res chain seq x y z
N MET A 1 -16.15 15.44 -2.41
CA MET A 1 -15.16 14.59 -1.72
C MET A 1 -14.72 13.51 -2.70
N ASN A 2 -13.43 13.30 -2.90
CA ASN A 2 -12.87 12.40 -3.93
C ASN A 2 -11.83 11.43 -3.34
N TYR A 3 -12.02 11.09 -2.07
CA TYR A 3 -11.32 10.04 -1.33
C TYR A 3 -12.24 9.48 -0.25
N VAL A 4 -11.89 8.32 0.28
CA VAL A 4 -12.47 7.69 1.47
C VAL A 4 -11.33 7.37 2.43
N ASP A 5 -11.50 7.75 3.69
CA ASP A 5 -10.59 7.35 4.76
C ASP A 5 -11.10 6.10 5.45
N LEU A 6 -10.20 5.14 5.61
CA LEU A 6 -10.43 3.90 6.28
C LEU A 6 -9.62 3.92 7.56
N VAL A 7 -10.31 4.10 8.68
CA VAL A 7 -9.73 4.12 10.01
C VAL A 7 -9.82 2.72 10.58
N PHE A 8 -8.67 2.11 10.83
CA PHE A 8 -8.58 0.77 11.39
C PHE A 8 -8.06 0.84 12.82
N MET A 9 -8.62 0.01 13.67
CA MET A 9 -8.28 -0.06 15.08
C MET A 9 -8.07 -1.50 15.47
N VAL A 10 -6.96 -1.75 16.18
CA VAL A 10 -6.62 -3.07 16.69
C VAL A 10 -6.29 -2.93 18.17
N GLN A 11 -6.85 -3.83 18.97
CA GLN A 11 -6.56 -3.96 20.39
C GLN A 11 -6.11 -5.38 20.69
N ASN A 12 -5.05 -5.51 21.48
CA ASN A 12 -4.50 -6.80 21.88
C ASN A 12 -5.13 -7.25 23.21
N PHE A 13 -6.01 -8.25 23.17
CA PHE A 13 -6.62 -8.85 24.36
C PHE A 13 -5.87 -10.09 24.88
N THR A 14 -4.67 -10.34 24.38
CA THR A 14 -3.85 -11.50 24.76
C THR A 14 -2.80 -11.10 25.79
N ARG A 15 -2.08 -12.09 26.33
CA ARG A 15 -0.98 -11.87 27.29
C ARG A 15 0.39 -11.69 26.62
N LEU A 16 0.45 -11.73 25.29
CA LEU A 16 1.69 -11.66 24.52
C LEU A 16 1.70 -10.38 23.70
N THR A 17 2.88 -9.78 23.54
CA THR A 17 3.08 -8.70 22.56
C THR A 17 2.85 -9.20 21.15
N TRP A 18 2.08 -8.46 20.37
CA TRP A 18 2.00 -8.63 18.91
C TRP A 18 3.05 -7.73 18.28
N ASN A 19 3.97 -8.33 17.51
CA ASN A 19 4.99 -7.58 16.79
C ASN A 19 4.53 -7.33 15.35
N ASP A 20 4.88 -6.15 14.81
CA ASP A 20 4.69 -5.78 13.41
C ASP A 20 3.24 -6.02 12.94
N VAL A 21 2.27 -5.52 13.70
CA VAL A 21 0.85 -5.65 13.33
C VAL A 21 0.58 -4.78 12.11
N TRP A 22 -0.14 -5.31 11.13
CA TRP A 22 -0.51 -4.62 9.90
C TRP A 22 -1.93 -5.05 9.46
N PHE A 23 -2.51 -4.35 8.49
CA PHE A 23 -3.82 -4.72 7.93
C PHE A 23 -3.75 -4.89 6.41
N PHE A 24 -4.36 -5.98 5.92
CA PHE A 24 -4.51 -6.22 4.48
C PHE A 24 -5.78 -5.55 3.95
N MET A 25 -5.64 -4.75 2.88
CA MET A 25 -6.77 -4.09 2.23
C MET A 25 -6.62 -4.16 0.72
N LEU A 26 -7.59 -4.76 0.03
CA LEU A 26 -7.54 -4.85 -1.41
C LEU A 26 -8.53 -3.88 -2.05
N LEU A 27 -8.03 -2.89 -2.78
CA LEU A 27 -8.85 -2.06 -3.68
C LEU A 27 -8.71 -2.61 -5.10
N ALA A 28 -9.80 -3.05 -5.72
CA ALA A 28 -9.79 -3.50 -7.11
C ALA A 28 -10.93 -2.85 -7.90
N PRO A 29 -10.63 -2.05 -8.95
CA PRO A 29 -11.64 -1.38 -9.76
C PRO A 29 -12.28 -2.33 -10.80
N GLN A 30 -12.81 -3.47 -10.35
CA GLN A 30 -13.27 -4.57 -11.21
C GLN A 30 -14.37 -4.15 -12.21
N GLY A 31 -15.22 -3.20 -11.83
CA GLY A 31 -16.32 -2.72 -12.68
C GLY A 31 -15.96 -1.62 -13.68
N ASP A 32 -14.77 -1.02 -13.58
CA ASP A 32 -14.38 0.12 -14.42
C ASP A 32 -13.26 -0.25 -15.40
N SER A 33 -13.65 -0.43 -16.66
CA SER A 33 -12.73 -0.75 -17.76
C SER A 33 -11.66 0.32 -18.01
N ALA A 34 -11.86 1.55 -17.52
CA ALA A 34 -10.86 2.62 -17.60
C ALA A 34 -9.63 2.33 -16.73
N PHE A 35 -9.77 1.52 -15.67
CA PHE A 35 -8.73 1.22 -14.70
C PHE A 35 -8.24 -0.23 -14.69
N ARG A 36 -8.87 -1.14 -15.45
CA ARG A 36 -8.33 -2.50 -15.66
C ARG A 36 -6.93 -2.40 -16.29
N ASP A 37 -5.94 -2.98 -15.63
CA ASP A 37 -4.52 -2.87 -15.94
C ASP A 37 -3.75 -4.16 -15.64
N GLU A 38 -4.15 -5.26 -16.28
CA GLU A 38 -3.53 -6.58 -16.08
C GLU A 38 -2.06 -6.66 -16.51
N GLN A 39 -1.64 -5.76 -17.39
CA GLN A 39 -0.24 -5.64 -17.83
C GLN A 39 0.56 -4.67 -16.96
N MET A 40 -0.08 -4.03 -15.97
CA MET A 40 0.56 -3.14 -15.02
C MET A 40 1.27 -1.93 -15.67
N LEU A 41 0.78 -1.50 -16.84
CA LEU A 41 1.38 -0.43 -17.65
C LEU A 41 0.90 0.96 -17.25
N ARG A 42 0.00 1.05 -16.28
CA ARG A 42 -0.60 2.29 -15.78
C ARG A 42 -0.65 2.35 -14.26
N THR A 43 -0.04 1.39 -13.59
CA THR A 43 0.00 1.28 -12.14
C THR A 43 1.41 1.56 -11.65
N TYR A 44 1.52 2.48 -10.69
CA TYR A 44 2.77 3.05 -10.22
C TYR A 44 2.88 2.92 -8.71
N MET A 45 4.13 2.82 -8.25
CA MET A 45 4.56 3.07 -6.88
C MET A 45 5.78 4.00 -6.91
N GLN A 46 6.30 4.38 -5.75
CA GLN A 46 7.56 5.13 -5.68
C GLN A 46 8.73 4.20 -5.35
N VAL A 47 9.85 4.42 -6.04
CA VAL A 47 11.15 3.81 -5.76
C VAL A 47 12.21 4.89 -6.02
N ASP A 48 13.18 5.05 -5.11
CA ASP A 48 14.23 6.06 -5.19
C ASP A 48 13.70 7.48 -5.45
N GLY A 49 12.62 7.85 -4.75
CA GLY A 49 11.95 9.15 -4.84
C GLY A 49 11.24 9.39 -6.18
N LYS A 50 11.10 8.37 -7.03
CA LYS A 50 10.53 8.49 -8.39
C LYS A 50 9.39 7.52 -8.63
N PRO A 51 8.40 7.90 -9.45
CA PRO A 51 7.35 6.97 -9.86
C PRO A 51 7.94 5.86 -10.75
N MET A 52 7.71 4.62 -10.35
CA MET A 52 8.06 3.41 -11.09
C MET A 52 6.79 2.68 -11.51
N LEU A 53 6.71 2.30 -12.79
CA LEU A 53 5.67 1.40 -13.27
C LEU A 53 5.85 0.00 -12.67
N LEU A 54 4.75 -0.62 -12.24
CA LEU A 54 4.79 -1.99 -11.73
C LEU A 54 5.26 -3.00 -12.79
N SER A 55 5.05 -2.73 -14.09
CA SER A 55 5.59 -3.55 -15.18
C SER A 55 7.13 -3.56 -15.25
N ASN A 56 7.81 -2.61 -14.61
CA ASN A 56 9.26 -2.50 -14.59
C ASN A 56 9.89 -3.15 -13.35
N THR A 57 9.09 -3.77 -12.49
CA THR A 57 9.56 -4.48 -11.31
C THR A 57 9.95 -5.92 -11.65
N ASP A 58 10.75 -6.55 -10.80
CA ASP A 58 11.08 -7.96 -10.88
C ASP A 58 9.85 -8.79 -10.47
N ARG A 59 8.99 -9.05 -11.44
CA ARG A 59 7.78 -9.85 -11.29
C ARG A 59 7.79 -11.05 -12.22
N GLU A 60 7.43 -12.21 -11.68
CA GLU A 60 7.12 -13.39 -12.49
C GLU A 60 5.77 -13.21 -13.20
N THR A 61 5.78 -13.26 -14.53
CA THR A 61 4.61 -12.96 -15.40
C THR A 61 4.03 -14.18 -16.12
N ASP A 62 4.48 -15.38 -15.78
CA ASP A 62 4.14 -16.61 -16.51
C ASP A 62 2.94 -17.37 -15.91
N ARG A 63 2.34 -16.90 -14.79
CA ARG A 63 1.23 -17.57 -14.10
C ARG A 63 0.19 -16.60 -13.55
N ARG A 64 -1.01 -16.56 -14.14
CA ARG A 64 -2.14 -15.76 -13.63
C ARG A 64 -2.98 -16.53 -12.59
N PRO A 65 -3.44 -15.90 -11.50
CA PRO A 65 -3.17 -14.51 -11.08
C PRO A 65 -1.74 -14.34 -10.56
N GLU A 66 -1.06 -13.27 -11.00
CA GLU A 66 0.27 -12.94 -10.50
C GLU A 66 0.08 -12.01 -9.31
N ILE A 67 0.33 -12.53 -8.13
CA ILE A 67 0.42 -11.73 -6.90
C ILE A 67 1.88 -11.31 -6.74
N MET A 68 2.09 -10.11 -6.18
CA MET A 68 3.43 -9.65 -5.78
C MET A 68 3.33 -8.77 -4.55
N PHE A 69 4.26 -9.00 -3.62
CA PHE A 69 4.53 -8.16 -2.46
C PHE A 69 5.78 -7.33 -2.70
N TYR A 70 5.71 -6.06 -2.33
CA TYR A 70 6.80 -5.11 -2.40
C TYR A 70 7.05 -4.59 -0.98
N LEU A 71 8.09 -5.10 -0.33
CA LEU A 71 8.39 -4.70 1.05
C LEU A 71 8.89 -3.25 1.09
N HIS A 72 8.32 -2.43 1.96
CA HIS A 72 8.77 -1.03 2.07
C HIS A 72 10.24 -0.98 2.52
N GLU A 73 11.07 -0.08 1.98
CA GLU A 73 12.52 -0.05 2.23
C GLU A 73 12.92 -0.02 3.71
N SER A 74 12.05 0.55 4.56
CA SER A 74 12.27 0.61 6.01
C SER A 74 12.20 -0.75 6.72
N ILE A 75 11.68 -1.79 6.05
CA ILE A 75 11.60 -3.14 6.60
C ILE A 75 12.93 -3.87 6.33
N PRO A 76 13.64 -4.41 7.34
CA PRO A 76 14.87 -5.14 7.10
C PRO A 76 14.68 -6.36 6.17
N GLU A 77 15.59 -6.58 5.24
CA GLU A 77 15.53 -7.72 4.29
C GLU A 77 15.52 -9.08 4.99
N ASN A 78 16.24 -9.19 6.11
CA ASN A 78 16.33 -10.40 6.92
C ASN A 78 15.19 -10.54 7.94
N HIS A 79 14.24 -9.60 7.97
CA HIS A 79 13.09 -9.64 8.88
C HIS A 79 11.80 -9.12 8.21
N PRO A 80 11.34 -9.77 7.12
CA PRO A 80 10.07 -9.41 6.54
C PRO A 80 8.90 -9.85 7.44
N PRO A 81 7.70 -9.27 7.31
CA PRO A 81 6.55 -9.69 8.09
C PRO A 81 6.27 -11.18 7.85
N HIS A 82 5.99 -11.94 8.92
CA HIS A 82 5.75 -13.39 8.85
C HIS A 82 4.74 -13.84 7.79
N PHE A 83 3.75 -12.99 7.47
CA PHE A 83 2.82 -13.28 6.39
C PHE A 83 3.52 -13.26 5.03
N VAL A 84 4.32 -12.22 4.74
CA VAL A 84 5.06 -12.06 3.48
C VAL A 84 6.10 -13.16 3.30
N GLU A 85 6.78 -13.57 4.38
CA GLU A 85 7.75 -14.69 4.39
C GLU A 85 7.22 -15.98 3.77
N ARG A 86 5.91 -16.21 3.85
CA ARG A 86 5.28 -17.43 3.37
C ARG A 86 4.94 -17.39 1.89
N PHE A 87 5.10 -16.25 1.22
CA PHE A 87 4.83 -16.11 -0.21
C PHE A 87 6.13 -16.16 -1.01
N GLN A 88 6.12 -16.97 -2.08
CA GLN A 88 7.21 -17.02 -3.08
C GLN A 88 7.21 -15.80 -4.02
N GLN A 89 6.33 -14.82 -3.76
CA GLN A 89 6.03 -13.70 -4.64
C GLN A 89 6.41 -12.38 -3.97
N THR A 90 7.64 -12.29 -3.49
CA THR A 90 8.19 -11.05 -2.93
C THR A 90 9.22 -10.49 -3.89
N SER A 91 9.01 -9.25 -4.32
CA SER A 91 9.89 -8.53 -5.24
C SER A 91 11.13 -8.03 -4.50
N THR A 92 12.27 -8.07 -5.17
CA THR A 92 13.52 -7.42 -4.72
C THR A 92 13.45 -5.90 -4.87
N THR A 93 12.51 -5.39 -5.67
CA THR A 93 12.20 -3.95 -5.72
C THR A 93 11.61 -3.49 -4.39
N ARG A 94 12.27 -2.52 -3.76
CA ARG A 94 11.90 -1.95 -2.46
C ARG A 94 11.30 -0.55 -2.65
N PRO A 95 9.98 -0.35 -2.51
CA PRO A 95 9.41 0.98 -2.53
C PRO A 95 9.82 1.80 -1.31
N ASP A 96 10.11 3.07 -1.53
CA ASP A 96 10.33 4.11 -0.51
C ASP A 96 9.10 5.03 -0.35
N GLY A 97 8.04 4.74 -1.11
CA GLY A 97 6.81 5.50 -1.13
C GLY A 97 5.69 4.91 -0.29
N ASN A 98 4.73 5.80 -0.04
CA ASN A 98 3.58 5.59 0.83
C ASN A 98 2.28 5.34 0.07
N TRP A 99 2.37 5.03 -1.24
CA TRP A 99 1.22 4.99 -2.13
C TRP A 99 1.38 4.00 -3.28
N MET A 100 0.24 3.58 -3.83
CA MET A 100 0.14 2.91 -5.13
C MET A 100 -1.00 3.57 -5.92
N ILE A 101 -0.76 3.91 -7.19
CA ILE A 101 -1.68 4.69 -8.03
C ILE A 101 -1.86 3.99 -9.38
N SER A 102 -3.10 3.85 -9.84
CA SER A 102 -3.40 3.53 -11.23
C SER A 102 -3.98 4.74 -11.93
N VAL A 103 -3.43 5.10 -13.09
CA VAL A 103 -4.03 6.10 -13.98
C VAL A 103 -5.00 5.43 -14.95
N SER A 104 -6.08 6.13 -15.27
CA SER A 104 -7.05 5.70 -16.28
C SER A 104 -6.39 5.62 -17.66
N LYS A 105 -6.98 4.82 -18.55
CA LYS A 105 -6.52 4.70 -19.96
C LYS A 105 -6.36 6.01 -20.72
N ARG A 106 -7.07 7.07 -20.32
CA ARG A 106 -7.03 8.40 -20.94
C ARG A 106 -6.13 9.39 -20.20
N ASP A 107 -5.43 8.95 -19.14
CA ASP A 107 -4.57 9.78 -18.29
C ASP A 107 -5.25 11.08 -17.78
N ASN A 108 -6.55 11.00 -17.48
CA ASN A 108 -7.34 12.14 -17.02
C ASN A 108 -8.05 11.90 -15.68
N ALA A 109 -7.84 10.72 -15.11
CA ALA A 109 -8.32 10.31 -13.80
C ALA A 109 -7.37 9.25 -13.23
N TRP A 110 -7.37 9.13 -11.91
CA TRP A 110 -6.56 8.18 -11.17
C TRP A 110 -7.31 7.64 -9.96
N ILE A 111 -6.99 6.39 -9.62
CA ILE A 111 -7.33 5.79 -8.33
C ILE A 111 -6.03 5.50 -7.60
N GLY A 112 -6.07 5.53 -6.28
CA GLY A 112 -4.89 5.21 -5.50
C GLY A 112 -5.20 4.85 -4.08
N THR A 113 -4.25 4.21 -3.43
CA THR A 113 -4.26 3.98 -1.99
C THR A 113 -2.99 4.56 -1.39
N ALA A 114 -3.08 5.10 -0.18
CA ALA A 114 -1.95 5.59 0.57
C ALA A 114 -2.07 5.29 2.08
N SER A 115 -0.93 5.19 2.74
CA SER A 115 -0.81 5.09 4.20
C SER A 115 0.47 5.81 4.62
N ALA A 116 0.44 6.53 5.73
CA ALA A 116 1.62 7.23 6.23
C ALA A 116 2.79 6.30 6.57
N ASN A 117 2.49 5.04 6.96
CA ASN A 117 3.48 4.07 7.43
C ASN A 117 3.18 2.70 6.83
N PRO A 118 3.57 2.48 5.57
CA PRO A 118 3.39 1.21 4.90
C PRO A 118 4.39 0.19 5.42
N VAL A 119 3.94 -1.06 5.58
CA VAL A 119 4.83 -2.21 5.82
C VAL A 119 5.21 -2.85 4.48
N PHE A 120 4.22 -2.98 3.60
CA PHE A 120 4.44 -3.45 2.23
C PHE A 120 3.36 -2.90 1.30
N LEU A 121 3.66 -2.94 0.01
CA LEU A 121 2.71 -2.75 -1.07
C LEU A 121 2.37 -4.13 -1.66
N PHE A 122 1.17 -4.27 -2.21
CA PHE A 122 0.76 -5.51 -2.87
C PHE A 122 -0.02 -5.20 -4.14
N ASN A 123 0.18 -6.02 -5.16
CA ASN A 123 -0.62 -5.99 -6.37
C ASN A 123 -0.96 -7.42 -6.83
N ASN A 124 -2.20 -7.62 -7.26
CA ASN A 124 -2.64 -8.78 -8.02
C ASN A 124 -3.00 -8.31 -9.44
N SER A 125 -2.22 -8.73 -10.43
CA SER A 125 -2.40 -8.27 -11.81
C SER A 125 -3.74 -8.72 -12.40
N GLY A 126 -4.21 -9.92 -12.05
CA GLY A 126 -5.51 -10.45 -12.45
C GLY A 126 -6.70 -9.64 -11.93
N LEU A 127 -6.52 -8.92 -10.80
CA LEU A 127 -7.53 -8.02 -10.24
C LEU A 127 -7.23 -6.53 -10.47
N SER A 128 -6.07 -6.20 -11.03
CA SER A 128 -5.55 -4.82 -11.08
C SER A 128 -5.63 -4.14 -9.71
N SER A 129 -5.30 -4.88 -8.65
CA SER A 129 -5.55 -4.42 -7.29
C SER A 129 -4.47 -3.48 -6.77
N LEU A 130 -4.86 -2.53 -5.93
CA LEU A 130 -3.96 -1.60 -5.25
C LEU A 130 -4.00 -1.88 -3.76
N HIS A 131 -2.82 -1.99 -3.15
CA HIS A 131 -2.69 -2.14 -1.71
C HIS A 131 -1.43 -1.46 -1.19
N VAL A 132 -1.61 -0.76 -0.06
CA VAL A 132 -0.56 -0.20 0.78
C VAL A 132 -0.94 -0.62 2.21
N ALA A 133 -0.17 -1.52 2.81
CA ALA A 133 -0.48 -2.11 4.12
C ALA A 133 -0.12 -1.13 5.24
N PRO A 134 -1.07 -0.50 5.95
CA PRO A 134 -0.71 0.30 7.10
C PRO A 134 -0.16 -0.61 8.22
N GLY A 135 0.98 -0.22 8.80
CA GLY A 135 1.52 -0.83 10.00
C GLY A 135 0.97 -0.15 11.25
N PHE A 136 0.55 -0.94 12.24
CA PHE A 136 0.15 -0.53 13.59
C PHE A 136 1.33 -0.56 14.58
N GLY A 137 2.47 -1.11 14.15
CA GLY A 137 3.63 -1.36 14.99
C GLY A 137 3.41 -2.51 15.96
N ASN A 138 4.15 -2.49 17.06
CA ASN A 138 4.00 -3.48 18.13
C ASN A 138 2.87 -3.06 19.07
N ILE A 139 2.08 -4.03 19.54
CA ILE A 139 0.95 -3.83 20.45
C ILE A 139 1.09 -4.79 21.63
N ASP A 140 1.38 -4.29 22.83
CA ASP A 140 1.46 -5.09 24.06
C ASP A 140 0.06 -5.48 24.58
N PRO A 141 -0.03 -6.37 25.58
CA PRO A 141 -1.30 -6.70 26.23
C PRO A 141 -2.09 -5.45 26.63
N ASP A 142 -3.38 -5.47 26.30
CA ASP A 142 -4.38 -4.41 26.55
C ASP A 142 -4.14 -3.08 25.81
N GLU A 143 -3.03 -2.93 25.08
CA GLU A 143 -2.78 -1.77 24.24
C GLU A 143 -3.63 -1.76 22.96
N LYS A 144 -3.76 -0.57 22.37
CA LYS A 144 -4.53 -0.32 21.16
C LYS A 144 -3.78 0.62 20.23
N SER A 145 -3.80 0.28 18.94
CA SER A 145 -3.32 1.15 17.86
C SER A 145 -4.44 1.48 16.89
N GLU A 146 -4.38 2.67 16.32
CA GLU A 146 -5.28 3.17 15.27
C GLU A 146 -4.43 3.69 14.10
N VAL A 147 -4.78 3.29 12.89
CA VAL A 147 -4.10 3.72 11.65
C VAL A 147 -5.13 4.16 10.62
N VAL A 148 -4.70 5.01 9.70
CA VAL A 148 -5.54 5.49 8.61
C VAL A 148 -4.91 5.09 7.28
N SER A 149 -5.71 4.49 6.42
CA SER A 149 -5.40 4.38 5.00
C SER A 149 -6.40 5.22 4.21
N ARG A 150 -5.93 5.93 3.18
CA ARG A 150 -6.78 6.74 2.31
C ARG A 150 -6.85 6.12 0.94
N VAL A 151 -8.07 5.98 0.44
CA VAL A 151 -8.36 5.56 -0.93
C VAL A 151 -8.85 6.75 -1.73
N TYR A 152 -8.23 7.02 -2.87
CA TYR A 152 -8.52 8.15 -3.73
C TYR A 152 -9.25 7.74 -5.00
N PHE A 153 -10.17 8.60 -5.46
CA PHE A 153 -10.85 8.48 -6.75
C PHE A 153 -10.98 9.88 -7.35
N ALA A 154 -10.03 10.32 -8.17
CA ALA A 154 -9.93 11.71 -8.57
C ALA A 154 -9.62 11.90 -10.06
N ARG A 155 -9.90 13.11 -10.55
CA ARG A 155 -9.47 13.56 -11.89
C ARG A 155 -8.01 14.03 -11.83
N GLY A 156 -7.35 13.98 -12.98
CA GLY A 156 -5.97 14.41 -13.17
C GLY A 156 -5.04 13.31 -13.62
N ASN A 157 -3.78 13.66 -13.82
CA ASN A 157 -2.70 12.75 -14.21
C ASN A 157 -1.84 12.32 -13.01
N LEU A 158 -0.88 11.43 -13.25
CA LEU A 158 0.02 10.89 -12.22
C LEU A 158 0.74 11.99 -11.41
N LYS A 159 1.27 13.03 -12.08
CA LYS A 159 2.00 14.12 -11.40
C LYS A 159 1.11 14.86 -10.42
N GLN A 160 -0.15 15.12 -10.80
CA GLN A 160 -1.14 15.75 -9.93
C GLN A 160 -1.53 14.83 -8.77
N ALA A 161 -1.62 13.53 -9.01
CA ALA A 161 -1.91 12.53 -7.99
C ALA A 161 -0.84 12.50 -6.90
N ILE A 162 0.44 12.38 -7.30
CA ILE A 162 1.59 12.34 -6.38
C ILE A 162 1.66 13.60 -5.54
N LYS A 163 1.65 14.77 -6.18
CA LYS A 163 1.70 16.07 -5.48
C LYS A 163 0.61 16.19 -4.42
N ARG A 164 -0.58 15.66 -4.73
CA ARG A 164 -1.70 15.68 -3.81
C ARG A 164 -1.49 14.74 -2.63
N ILE A 165 -1.10 13.50 -2.88
CA ILE A 165 -0.85 12.51 -1.83
C ILE A 165 0.26 13.01 -0.88
N GLU A 166 1.35 13.55 -1.42
CA GLU A 166 2.45 14.12 -0.63
C GLU A 166 1.98 15.26 0.27
N ALA A 167 1.13 16.17 -0.27
CA ALA A 167 0.59 17.29 0.50
C ALA A 167 -0.38 16.84 1.62
N GLU A 168 -1.07 15.71 1.42
CA GLU A 168 -2.06 15.17 2.37
C GLU A 168 -1.45 14.12 3.33
N LEU A 169 -0.23 13.64 3.09
CA LEU A 169 0.41 12.62 3.90
C LEU A 169 0.58 13.02 5.38
N PRO A 170 0.98 14.27 5.72
CA PRO A 170 1.06 14.69 7.12
C PRO A 170 -0.28 14.65 7.86
N ASP A 171 -1.41 14.87 7.17
CA ASP A 171 -2.76 14.72 7.77
C ASP A 171 -3.01 13.25 8.15
N LEU A 172 -2.70 12.32 7.25
CA LEU A 172 -2.85 10.88 7.53
C LEU A 172 -1.98 10.43 8.70
N GLU A 173 -0.73 10.90 8.74
CA GLU A 173 0.18 10.61 9.84
C GLU A 173 -0.32 11.16 11.18
N SER A 174 -0.80 12.41 11.21
CA SER A 174 -1.27 13.07 12.43
C SER A 174 -2.48 12.38 13.07
N ARG A 175 -3.21 11.59 12.29
CA ARG A 175 -4.41 10.87 12.73
C ARG A 175 -4.13 9.46 13.21
N ALA A 176 -2.95 8.90 12.90
CA ALA A 176 -2.55 7.62 13.46
C ALA A 176 -2.26 7.75 14.96
N LYS A 177 -2.72 6.78 15.74
CA LYS A 177 -2.49 6.70 17.18
C LYS A 177 -1.86 5.36 17.47
N TYR A 178 -0.53 5.34 17.53
CA TYR A 178 0.20 4.12 17.81
C TYR A 178 0.24 3.87 19.32
N ALA A 179 0.06 2.60 19.71
CA ALA A 179 0.29 2.15 21.08
C ALA A 179 1.71 2.51 21.55
N ARG A 180 2.68 2.42 20.64
CA ARG A 180 4.09 2.75 20.84
C ARG A 180 4.59 3.64 19.72
N ASN A 181 5.44 4.61 20.06
CA ASN A 181 6.14 5.39 19.05
C ASN A 181 6.90 4.45 18.10
N LYS A 182 6.88 4.77 16.80
CA LYS A 182 7.61 4.03 15.77
C LYS A 182 9.07 3.89 16.23
N ARG A 183 9.59 2.66 16.25
CA ARG A 183 11.02 2.43 16.42
C ARG A 183 11.77 2.76 15.14
#